data_AF-A0A382GMF0-F1
#
_entry.id   AF-A0A382GMF0-F1
#
_cell.length_a   1.000
_cell.length_b   1.000
_cell.length_c   1.000
_cell.angle_alpha   90.00
_cell.angle_beta   90.00
_cell.angle_gamma   90.00
#
_symmetry.space_group_name_H-M   'P 1'
#
loop_
_entity.id
_entity.type
_entity.pdbx_description
1 polymer ?
#
loop_
_entity_poly.entity_id
_entity_poly.type
_entity_poly.pdbx_seq_one_letter_code
_entity_poly.pdbx_strand_id
1 'polypeptide(L)'
;MSSSYLILTTIIIFLLIFLYISWIFVSNEMENKKETGERRDFLYTASYALGAVGLGAAVWPLVDQMNPDSSVKALSTTEVDISNIDLGKSITVLWRGKPVFIRRRTQEEIIESQNTKLSELKDPQKDQDRVKKPEWLVMLGVCTHLGCVPLGGKGDYKGWFCPCHGSHYDTSGRIRKG
;
A
#
# COMPACT_ATOMS: atom_id res chain seq x y z
N MET A 1 4.40 4.02 -19.59
CA MET A 1 5.80 3.78 -19.16
C MET A 1 5.71 2.99 -17.86
N SER A 2 6.05 1.69 -17.84
CA SER A 2 5.84 0.86 -16.65
C SER A 2 6.80 1.27 -15.54
N SER A 3 6.37 1.21 -14.26
CA SER A 3 7.22 1.55 -13.10
C SER A 3 8.57 0.83 -13.11
N SER A 4 8.65 -0.35 -13.75
CA SER A 4 9.88 -1.11 -13.93
C SER A 4 10.96 -0.36 -14.73
N TYR A 5 10.58 0.42 -15.76
CA TYR A 5 11.55 1.21 -16.53
C TYR A 5 12.07 2.41 -15.73
N LEU A 6 11.23 3.04 -14.90
CA LEU A 6 11.62 4.18 -14.06
C LEU A 6 12.60 3.75 -12.96
N ILE A 7 12.37 2.56 -12.38
CA ILE A 7 13.26 1.96 -11.37
C ILE A 7 14.60 1.57 -12.02
N LEU A 8 14.57 0.97 -13.21
CA LEU A 8 15.80 0.57 -13.89
C LEU A 8 16.65 1.78 -14.29
N THR A 9 16.03 2.86 -14.81
CA THR A 9 16.76 4.07 -15.19
C THR A 9 17.31 4.81 -13.99
N THR A 10 16.56 4.90 -12.88
CA THR A 10 17.08 5.49 -11.64
C THR A 10 18.25 4.71 -11.07
N ILE A 11 18.19 3.37 -11.04
CA ILE A 11 19.32 2.53 -10.60
C ILE A 11 20.55 2.79 -11.48
N ILE A 12 20.40 2.79 -12.81
CA ILE A 12 21.50 3.04 -13.74
C ILE A 12 22.10 4.44 -13.51
N ILE A 13 21.28 5.47 -13.32
CA ILE A 13 21.74 6.84 -13.06
C ILE A 13 22.52 6.90 -11.75
N PHE A 14 22.01 6.29 -10.67
CA PHE A 14 22.73 6.26 -9.38
C PHE A 14 24.05 5.50 -9.48
N LEU A 15 24.09 4.40 -10.24
CA LEU A 15 25.29 3.61 -10.44
C LEU A 15 26.33 4.39 -11.25
N LEU A 16 25.91 5.10 -12.30
CA LEU A 16 26.79 5.98 -13.09
C LEU A 16 27.29 7.17 -12.28
N ILE A 17 26.44 7.80 -11.46
CA ILE A 17 26.83 8.90 -10.56
C ILE A 17 27.83 8.38 -9.51
N PHE A 18 27.56 7.23 -8.91
CA PHE A 18 28.46 6.61 -7.94
C PHE A 18 29.82 6.28 -8.57
N LEU A 19 29.83 5.68 -9.75
CA LEU A 19 31.07 5.39 -10.49
C LEU A 19 31.82 6.66 -10.87
N TYR A 20 31.12 7.72 -11.30
CA TYR A 20 31.72 9.00 -11.66
C TYR A 20 32.30 9.73 -10.44
N ILE A 21 31.58 9.76 -9.32
CA ILE A 21 32.04 10.35 -8.06
C ILE A 21 33.21 9.53 -7.49
N SER A 22 33.14 8.20 -7.51
CA SER A 22 34.27 7.35 -7.14
C SER A 22 35.48 7.60 -8.04
N TRP A 23 35.29 7.74 -9.35
CA TRP A 23 36.38 8.04 -10.27
C TRP A 23 37.01 9.41 -10.02
N ILE A 24 36.20 10.45 -9.78
CA ILE A 24 36.68 11.79 -9.39
C ILE A 24 37.47 11.72 -8.08
N PHE A 25 36.93 11.04 -7.07
CA PHE A 25 37.56 10.94 -5.75
C PHE A 25 38.90 10.21 -5.84
N VAL A 26 38.94 9.07 -6.54
CA VAL A 26 40.17 8.31 -6.79
C VAL A 26 41.19 9.11 -7.59
N SER A 27 40.74 9.85 -8.62
CA SER A 27 41.63 10.66 -9.46
C SER A 27 42.27 11.80 -8.67
N ASN A 28 41.49 12.49 -7.83
CA ASN A 28 42.00 13.54 -6.94
C ASN A 28 42.94 12.98 -5.85
N GLU A 29 42.67 11.78 -5.35
CA GLU A 29 43.50 11.13 -4.33
C GLU A 29 44.85 10.66 -4.91
N MET A 30 44.87 10.26 -6.20
CA MET A 30 46.09 9.93 -6.95
C MET A 30 46.99 11.16 -7.19
N GLU A 31 46.41 12.34 -7.46
CA GLU A 31 47.18 13.57 -7.72
C GLU A 31 47.81 14.17 -6.45
N ASN A 32 47.24 13.90 -5.27
CA ASN A 32 47.66 14.49 -3.99
C ASN A 32 48.67 13.65 -3.19
N LYS A 33 49.14 12.51 -3.72
CA LYS A 33 49.96 11.57 -2.95
C LYS A 33 51.45 11.94 -2.98
N LYS A 34 51.93 12.67 -1.96
CA LYS A 34 53.35 12.69 -1.58
C LYS A 34 53.72 11.34 -0.94
N GLU A 35 54.72 10.66 -1.48
CA GLU A 35 55.24 9.36 -1.04
C GLU A 35 55.85 9.39 0.39
N THR A 36 55.03 9.43 1.44
CA THR A 36 55.39 8.93 2.78
C THR A 36 54.11 8.65 3.59
N GLY A 37 53.52 7.45 3.44
CA GLY A 37 52.30 7.07 4.18
C GLY A 37 51.49 5.91 3.62
N GLU A 38 51.88 5.36 2.47
CA GLU A 38 51.05 4.47 1.64
C GLU A 38 50.38 3.28 2.36
N ARG A 39 51.11 2.62 3.25
CA ARG A 39 50.60 1.47 4.01
C ARG A 39 49.58 1.89 5.07
N ARG A 40 49.78 3.03 5.71
CA ARG A 40 48.90 3.52 6.79
C ARG A 40 47.57 3.99 6.22
N ASP A 41 47.61 4.72 5.11
CA ASP A 41 46.39 5.18 4.43
C ASP A 41 45.61 3.99 3.87
N PHE A 42 46.29 3.00 3.28
CA PHE A 42 45.65 1.75 2.87
C PHE A 42 44.98 1.03 4.05
N LEU A 43 45.67 0.90 5.18
CA LEU A 43 45.11 0.25 6.38
C LEU A 43 43.88 1.00 6.92
N TYR A 44 43.89 2.33 6.93
CA TYR A 44 42.73 3.12 7.36
C TYR A 44 41.55 2.97 6.40
N THR A 45 41.78 3.14 5.10
CA THR A 45 40.72 3.00 4.09
C THR A 45 40.12 1.60 4.11
N ALA A 46 40.96 0.56 4.17
CA ALA A 46 40.48 -0.82 4.27
C ALA A 46 39.69 -1.05 5.57
N SER A 47 40.17 -0.54 6.71
CA SER A 47 39.48 -0.69 8.00
C SER A 47 38.13 0.03 8.03
N TYR A 48 38.05 1.24 7.47
CA TYR A 48 36.79 1.98 7.39
C TYR A 48 35.80 1.33 6.43
N ALA A 49 36.26 0.86 5.27
CA ALA A 49 35.40 0.16 4.31
C ALA A 49 34.82 -1.13 4.92
N LEU A 50 35.67 -1.96 5.54
CA LEU A 50 35.22 -3.17 6.23
C LEU A 50 34.31 -2.85 7.41
N GLY A 51 34.63 -1.82 8.20
CA GLY A 51 33.78 -1.37 9.31
C GLY A 51 32.39 -0.92 8.86
N ALA A 52 32.32 -0.14 7.78
CA ALA A 52 31.05 0.34 7.22
C ALA A 52 30.19 -0.82 6.68
N VAL A 53 30.79 -1.74 5.92
CA VAL A 53 30.10 -2.93 5.40
C VAL A 53 29.64 -3.84 6.54
N GLY A 54 30.51 -4.08 7.53
CA GLY A 54 30.18 -4.90 8.70
C GLY A 54 29.02 -4.32 9.51
N LEU A 55 29.01 -3.00 9.74
CA LEU A 55 27.90 -2.33 10.40
C LEU A 55 26.61 -2.46 9.60
N GLY A 56 26.66 -2.22 8.28
CA GLY A 56 25.49 -2.40 7.40
C GLY A 56 24.93 -3.83 7.44
N ALA A 57 25.82 -4.83 7.36
CA ALA A 57 25.44 -6.24 7.42
C ALA A 57 24.86 -6.65 8.78
N ALA A 58 25.31 -6.03 9.88
CA ALA A 58 24.77 -6.28 11.22
C ALA A 58 23.42 -5.60 11.46
N VAL A 59 23.23 -4.38 10.95
CA VAL A 59 22.00 -3.61 11.12
C VAL A 59 20.88 -4.11 10.20
N TRP A 60 21.21 -4.54 8.98
CA TRP A 60 20.20 -4.91 7.97
C TRP A 60 19.19 -5.96 8.44
N PRO A 61 19.58 -7.10 9.05
CA PRO A 61 18.63 -8.11 9.53
C PRO A 61 17.67 -7.58 10.60
N LEU A 62 18.12 -6.64 11.44
CA LEU A 62 17.28 -6.03 12.48
C LEU A 62 16.19 -5.15 11.87
N VAL A 63 16.53 -4.42 10.79
CA VAL A 63 15.55 -3.63 10.03
C VAL A 63 14.63 -4.56 9.25
N ASP A 64 15.16 -5.59 8.59
CA ASP A 64 14.35 -6.52 7.81
C ASP A 64 13.39 -7.35 8.68
N GLN A 65 13.76 -7.65 9.93
CA GLN A 65 12.88 -8.29 10.91
C GLN A 65 11.60 -7.48 11.20
N MET A 66 11.60 -6.17 10.97
CA MET A 66 10.41 -5.33 11.15
C MET A 66 9.40 -5.47 10.00
N ASN A 67 9.77 -6.11 8.89
CA ASN A 67 8.87 -6.40 7.78
C ASN A 67 7.90 -7.56 8.10
N PRO A 68 6.77 -7.68 7.38
CA PRO A 68 5.85 -8.81 7.54
C PRO A 68 6.54 -10.16 7.28
N ASP A 69 6.28 -11.12 8.15
CA ASP A 69 6.79 -12.49 8.06
C ASP A 69 6.16 -13.26 6.88
N SER A 70 6.67 -14.47 6.64
CA SER A 70 6.17 -15.34 5.56
C SER A 70 4.74 -15.78 5.79
N SER A 71 4.32 -15.98 7.04
CA SER A 71 2.96 -16.42 7.38
C SER A 71 1.92 -15.35 7.04
N VAL A 72 2.22 -14.07 7.32
CA VAL A 72 1.37 -12.93 6.93
C VAL A 72 1.35 -12.72 5.42
N LYS A 73 2.48 -12.95 4.73
CA LYS A 73 2.54 -12.87 3.25
C LYS A 73 1.76 -14.00 2.57
N ALA A 74 1.71 -15.19 3.17
CA ALA A 74 0.97 -16.33 2.63
C ALA A 74 -0.55 -16.10 2.59
N LEU A 75 -1.09 -15.26 3.48
CA LEU A 75 -2.50 -14.83 3.51
C LEU A 75 -2.88 -13.85 2.38
N SER A 76 -2.19 -13.92 1.24
CA SER A 76 -2.36 -13.01 0.10
C SER A 76 -3.73 -13.11 -0.57
N THR A 77 -4.34 -14.30 -0.58
CA THR A 77 -5.67 -14.57 -1.15
C THR A 77 -6.53 -15.32 -0.15
N THR A 78 -7.85 -15.21 -0.30
CA THR A 78 -8.83 -15.97 0.49
C THR A 78 -10.01 -16.29 -0.41
N GLU A 79 -10.59 -17.48 -0.21
CA GLU A 79 -11.84 -17.88 -0.84
C GLU A 79 -12.95 -17.79 0.20
N VAL A 80 -14.13 -17.36 -0.23
CA VAL A 80 -15.30 -17.20 0.63
C VAL A 80 -16.48 -17.81 -0.08
N ASP A 81 -17.15 -18.76 0.57
CA ASP A 81 -18.42 -19.29 0.07
C ASP A 81 -19.52 -18.25 0.23
N ILE A 82 -20.17 -17.91 -0.89
CA ILE A 82 -21.22 -16.90 -0.99
C ILE A 82 -22.62 -17.52 -1.17
N SER A 83 -22.71 -18.85 -1.22
CA SER A 83 -23.94 -19.58 -1.55
C SER A 83 -25.07 -19.31 -0.55
N ASN A 84 -24.73 -19.11 0.72
CA ASN A 84 -25.68 -18.92 1.83
C ASN A 84 -25.98 -17.44 2.15
N ILE A 85 -25.63 -16.51 1.26
CA ILE A 85 -25.91 -15.09 1.47
C ILE A 85 -27.25 -14.73 0.80
N ASP A 86 -28.24 -14.41 1.62
CA ASP A 86 -29.55 -13.95 1.14
C ASP A 86 -29.48 -12.54 0.53
N LEU A 87 -30.43 -12.23 -0.35
CA LEU A 87 -30.60 -10.90 -0.93
C LEU A 87 -30.76 -9.84 0.17
N GLY A 88 -30.04 -8.73 0.03
CA GLY A 88 -30.04 -7.62 0.98
C GLY A 88 -29.29 -7.91 2.29
N LYS A 89 -28.64 -9.08 2.42
CA LYS A 89 -27.77 -9.40 3.56
C LYS A 89 -26.31 -9.14 3.24
N SER A 90 -25.54 -8.95 4.30
CA SER A 90 -24.09 -8.77 4.24
C SER A 90 -23.40 -9.64 5.27
N ILE A 91 -22.29 -10.23 4.87
CA ILE A 91 -21.36 -10.89 5.79
C ILE A 91 -20.07 -10.07 5.89
N THR A 92 -19.37 -10.23 7.00
CA THR A 92 -18.04 -9.64 7.20
C THR A 92 -17.05 -10.78 7.38
N VAL A 93 -16.01 -10.80 6.57
CA VAL A 93 -14.90 -11.74 6.68
C VAL A 93 -13.61 -10.98 6.96
N LEU A 94 -12.63 -11.64 7.57
CA LEU A 94 -11.31 -11.04 7.78
C LEU A 94 -10.38 -11.46 6.64
N TRP A 95 -9.77 -10.48 5.98
CA TRP A 95 -8.70 -10.69 5.01
C TRP A 95 -7.52 -9.78 5.35
N ARG A 96 -6.35 -10.38 5.58
CA ARG A 96 -5.12 -9.66 6.01
C ARG A 96 -5.35 -8.77 7.24
N GLY A 97 -6.11 -9.28 8.21
CA GLY A 97 -6.46 -8.56 9.45
C GLY A 97 -7.42 -7.38 9.25
N LYS A 98 -7.94 -7.15 8.03
CA LYS A 98 -8.91 -6.10 7.72
C LYS A 98 -10.29 -6.72 7.47
N PRO A 99 -11.37 -6.08 7.93
CA PRO A 99 -12.72 -6.53 7.59
C PRO A 99 -12.98 -6.30 6.10
N VAL A 100 -13.57 -7.29 5.44
CA VAL A 100 -14.11 -7.21 4.08
C VAL A 100 -15.60 -7.42 4.18
N PHE A 101 -16.36 -6.43 3.71
CA PHE A 101 -17.80 -6.52 3.60
C PHE A 101 -18.17 -7.15 2.26
N ILE A 102 -18.97 -8.21 2.32
CA ILE A 102 -19.54 -8.88 1.16
C ILE A 102 -21.05 -8.73 1.29
N ARG A 103 -21.65 -7.94 0.40
CA ARG A 103 -23.10 -7.69 0.37
C ARG A 103 -23.68 -8.22 -0.93
N ARG A 104 -24.74 -9.03 -0.80
CA ARG A 104 -25.59 -9.41 -1.92
C ARG A 104 -26.69 -8.36 -2.06
N ARG A 105 -26.57 -7.50 -3.07
CA ARG A 105 -27.45 -6.35 -3.27
C ARG A 105 -28.76 -6.77 -3.93
N THR A 106 -29.81 -6.08 -3.55
CA THR A 106 -31.12 -6.11 -4.23
C THR A 106 -31.08 -5.29 -5.51
N GLN A 107 -32.05 -5.51 -6.40
CA GLN A 107 -32.11 -4.78 -7.66
C GLN A 107 -32.34 -3.28 -7.43
N GLU A 108 -33.12 -2.95 -6.41
CA GLU A 108 -33.42 -1.58 -6.00
C GLU A 108 -32.14 -0.85 -5.56
N GLU A 109 -31.29 -1.49 -4.76
CA GLU A 109 -30.00 -0.91 -4.31
C GLU A 109 -29.03 -0.68 -5.47
N ILE A 110 -29.01 -1.59 -6.44
CA ILE A 110 -28.17 -1.47 -7.64
C ILE A 110 -28.63 -0.25 -8.45
N ILE A 111 -29.93 -0.15 -8.71
CA ILE A 111 -30.51 0.96 -9.48
C ILE A 111 -30.26 2.30 -8.76
N GLU A 112 -30.48 2.37 -7.44
CA GLU A 112 -30.22 3.56 -6.62
C GLU A 112 -28.73 3.97 -6.68
N SER A 113 -27.82 3.01 -6.55
CA SER A 113 -26.37 3.25 -6.62
C SER A 113 -25.94 3.79 -7.98
N GLN A 114 -26.47 3.22 -9.07
CA GLN A 114 -26.14 3.56 -10.45
C GLN A 114 -26.71 4.91 -10.88
N ASN A 115 -27.90 5.28 -10.38
CA ASN A 115 -28.56 6.55 -10.68
C ASN A 115 -28.09 7.72 -9.80
N THR A 116 -27.18 7.47 -8.87
CA THR A 116 -26.59 8.52 -8.05
C THR A 116 -25.81 9.52 -8.90
N LYS A 117 -26.15 10.80 -8.82
CA LYS A 117 -25.45 11.87 -9.55
C LYS A 117 -24.01 12.01 -9.06
N LEU A 118 -23.06 11.98 -9.99
CA LEU A 118 -21.63 12.10 -9.67
C LEU A 118 -21.27 13.44 -9.03
N SER A 119 -22.01 14.51 -9.36
CA SER A 119 -21.81 15.84 -8.78
C SER A 119 -22.18 15.95 -7.29
N GLU A 120 -22.92 14.96 -6.75
CA GLU A 120 -23.27 14.91 -5.32
C GLU A 120 -22.25 14.13 -4.49
N LEU A 121 -21.25 13.51 -5.13
CA LEU A 121 -20.23 12.72 -4.48
C LEU A 121 -18.99 13.58 -4.22
N LYS A 122 -18.43 13.47 -3.02
CA LYS A 122 -17.12 14.08 -2.70
C LYS A 122 -15.99 13.47 -3.54
N ASP A 123 -16.10 12.17 -3.82
CA ASP A 123 -15.21 11.40 -4.68
C ASP A 123 -16.04 10.78 -5.82
N PRO A 124 -16.08 11.42 -7.01
CA PRO A 124 -16.91 10.96 -8.13
C PRO A 124 -16.46 9.60 -8.68
N GLN A 125 -17.22 8.55 -8.38
CA GLN A 125 -17.03 7.23 -8.94
C GLN A 125 -18.37 6.56 -9.26
N LYS A 126 -18.50 6.00 -10.47
CA LYS A 126 -19.68 5.24 -10.88
C LYS A 126 -19.71 3.88 -10.18
N ASP A 127 -20.90 3.35 -9.94
CA ASP A 127 -21.05 2.02 -9.31
C ASP A 127 -20.41 0.92 -10.18
N GLN A 128 -20.56 1.03 -11.50
CA GLN A 128 -20.04 0.05 -12.47
C GLN A 128 -18.51 -0.03 -12.46
N ASP A 129 -17.81 1.02 -12.03
CA ASP A 129 -16.35 1.02 -11.92
C ASP A 129 -15.87 0.37 -10.61
N ARG A 130 -16.77 0.16 -9.65
CA ARG A 130 -16.48 -0.41 -8.32
C ARG A 130 -16.78 -1.91 -8.22
N VAL A 131 -17.74 -2.40 -9.00
CA VAL A 131 -18.21 -3.78 -8.96
C VAL A 131 -18.02 -4.48 -10.30
N LYS A 132 -17.60 -5.75 -10.26
CA LYS A 132 -17.53 -6.59 -11.47
C LYS A 132 -18.87 -7.24 -11.82
N LYS A 133 -19.63 -7.63 -10.79
CA LYS A 133 -20.99 -8.19 -10.89
C LYS A 133 -21.89 -7.31 -10.04
N PRO A 134 -22.90 -6.62 -10.60
CA PRO A 134 -23.71 -5.66 -9.85
C PRO A 134 -24.40 -6.24 -8.60
N GLU A 135 -24.78 -7.52 -8.62
CA GLU A 135 -25.36 -8.21 -7.45
C GLU A 135 -24.38 -8.27 -6.25
N TRP A 136 -23.07 -8.31 -6.51
CA TRP A 136 -22.06 -8.54 -5.48
C TRP A 136 -21.22 -7.31 -5.23
N LEU A 137 -21.41 -6.71 -4.05
CA LEU A 137 -20.56 -5.63 -3.57
C LEU A 137 -19.55 -6.18 -2.57
N VAL A 138 -18.27 -6.14 -2.95
CA VAL A 138 -17.14 -6.60 -2.14
C VAL A 138 -16.24 -5.40 -1.88
N MET A 139 -16.07 -5.05 -0.60
CA MET A 139 -15.34 -3.84 -0.21
C MET A 139 -14.52 -4.07 1.05
N LEU A 140 -13.40 -3.35 1.17
CA LEU A 140 -12.71 -3.23 2.46
C LEU A 140 -13.56 -2.39 3.42
N GLY A 141 -13.94 -2.97 4.55
CA GLY A 141 -14.70 -2.33 5.63
C GLY A 141 -13.85 -1.40 6.50
N VAL A 142 -12.93 -0.66 5.88
CA VAL A 142 -11.98 0.23 6.55
C VAL A 142 -12.33 1.66 6.15
N CYS A 143 -12.80 2.45 7.12
CA CYS A 143 -13.11 3.85 6.91
C CYS A 143 -11.86 4.61 6.44
N THR A 144 -12.00 5.36 5.35
CA THR A 144 -10.92 6.13 4.74
C THR A 144 -10.43 7.32 5.57
N HIS A 145 -11.12 7.67 6.65
CA HIS A 145 -10.67 8.72 7.57
C HIS A 145 -9.51 8.22 8.43
N LEU A 146 -9.77 7.30 9.37
CA LEU A 146 -8.78 6.80 10.34
C LEU A 146 -8.87 5.28 10.56
N GLY A 147 -9.51 4.54 9.65
CA GLY A 147 -9.47 3.08 9.65
C GLY A 147 -10.47 2.36 10.56
N CYS A 148 -11.39 3.08 11.22
CA CYS A 148 -12.50 2.46 11.95
C CYS A 148 -13.38 1.58 11.04
N VAL A 149 -14.11 0.65 11.64
CA VAL A 149 -15.02 -0.26 10.92
C VAL A 149 -16.43 0.34 10.83
N PRO A 150 -16.97 0.63 9.63
CA PRO A 150 -18.32 1.15 9.48
C PRO A 150 -19.40 0.10 9.83
N LEU A 151 -20.50 0.54 10.45
CA LEU A 151 -21.67 -0.26 10.78
C LEU A 151 -22.63 -0.32 9.58
N GLY A 152 -22.99 -1.52 9.13
CA GLY A 152 -23.93 -1.71 8.03
C GLY A 152 -25.39 -1.45 8.41
N GLY A 153 -26.20 -1.00 7.45
CA GLY A 153 -27.63 -0.71 7.65
C GLY A 153 -27.87 0.49 8.58
N LYS A 154 -26.88 1.37 8.70
CA LYS A 154 -26.90 2.57 9.55
C LYS A 154 -26.51 3.80 8.73
N GLY A 155 -26.91 4.96 9.23
CA GLY A 155 -26.64 6.26 8.62
C GLY A 155 -27.64 6.67 7.54
N ASP A 156 -27.55 7.94 7.17
CA ASP A 156 -28.49 8.67 6.30
C ASP A 156 -28.63 8.14 4.87
N TYR A 157 -27.70 7.31 4.38
CA TYR A 157 -27.63 6.87 2.97
C TYR A 157 -27.82 5.35 2.78
N LYS A 158 -28.47 4.68 3.75
CA LYS A 158 -28.85 3.25 3.69
C LYS A 158 -27.69 2.27 3.43
N GLY A 159 -26.44 2.72 3.50
CA GLY A 159 -25.24 1.90 3.37
C GLY A 159 -24.60 1.63 4.71
N TRP A 160 -23.52 2.37 4.98
CA TRP A 160 -22.72 2.21 6.20
C TRP A 160 -22.51 3.51 6.95
N PHE A 161 -22.36 3.43 8.26
CA PHE A 161 -22.06 4.56 9.13
C PHE A 161 -20.83 4.28 9.99
N CYS A 162 -19.83 5.15 9.95
CA CYS A 162 -18.65 5.10 10.80
C CYS A 162 -18.88 5.97 12.06
N PRO A 163 -19.02 5.37 13.25
CA PRO A 163 -19.36 6.10 14.48
C PRO A 163 -18.20 6.95 15.03
N CYS A 164 -16.97 6.74 14.56
CA CYS A 164 -15.80 7.43 15.11
C CYS A 164 -15.85 8.95 14.88
N HIS A 165 -16.18 9.38 13.66
CA HIS A 165 -16.23 10.79 13.27
C HIS A 165 -17.44 11.11 12.38
N GLY A 166 -18.45 10.22 12.37
CA GLY A 166 -19.70 10.47 11.66
C GLY A 166 -19.61 10.40 10.14
N SER A 167 -18.78 9.51 9.59
CA SER A 167 -18.73 9.31 8.13
C SER A 167 -19.89 8.43 7.66
N HIS A 168 -20.65 8.87 6.66
CA HIS A 168 -21.76 8.13 6.06
C HIS A 168 -21.40 7.69 4.65
N TYR A 169 -21.66 6.41 4.38
CA TYR A 169 -21.43 5.76 3.10
C TYR A 169 -22.75 5.27 2.50
N ASP A 170 -22.89 5.39 1.19
CA ASP A 170 -24.06 4.89 0.46
C ASP A 170 -24.01 3.37 0.22
N THR A 171 -25.01 2.84 -0.49
CA THR A 171 -25.16 1.41 -0.83
C THR A 171 -24.09 0.86 -1.81
N SER A 172 -23.23 1.73 -2.36
CA SER A 172 -22.03 1.38 -3.14
C SER A 172 -20.72 1.60 -2.33
N GLY A 173 -20.85 1.97 -1.05
CA GLY A 173 -19.75 2.26 -0.14
C GLY A 173 -18.99 3.55 -0.47
N ARG A 174 -19.62 4.51 -1.15
CA ARG A 174 -19.03 5.81 -1.47
C ARG A 174 -19.31 6.78 -0.34
N ILE A 175 -18.33 7.63 -0.02
CA ILE A 175 -18.46 8.66 1.01
C ILE A 175 -19.49 9.73 0.58
N ARG A 176 -20.43 10.03 1.46
CA ARG A 176 -21.47 11.06 1.24
C ARG A 176 -21.31 12.23 2.22
N LYS A 177 -21.05 11.92 3.49
CA LYS A 177 -20.94 12.87 4.60
C LYS A 177 -19.85 12.41 5.56
N GLY A 178 -19.21 13.34 6.27
CA GLY A 178 -18.09 13.07 7.17
C GLY A 178 -16.95 14.04 6.97
#